data_AF-A0A8H7AFC8-F1
#
_entry.id   AF-A0A8H7AFC8-F1
#
_cell.length_a   1.000
_cell.length_b   1.000
_cell.length_c   1.000
_cell.angle_alpha   90.00
_cell.angle_beta   90.00
_cell.angle_gamma   90.00
#
_symmetry.space_group_name_H-M   'P 1'
#
loop_
_entity.id
_entity.type
_entity.pdbx_description
1 polymer ?
#
loop_
_entity_poly.entity_id
_entity_poly.type
_entity_poly.pdbx_seq_one_letter_code
_entity_poly.pdbx_strand_id
1 'polypeptide(L)'
;MRKRSGLKPPSYEYAMAAHQQHSDLPTRTNTNASEEDAIPEGDPSNTPGLLLERLQAWKHMVSYLEEYIGAVGKGQHSEAKEQERILKTLSKPLKQGHHFDQENRGVAGLFENIRSNTQAIANLHDETAKNISGTVLPMLERLHKEIKAKGKELGSGAAKQSKAVDKARNASQKHIELLGQYTANFDSAGGKVDAAHDPYVLQRGIYHRLNQQILEENNNRNDLLTVQNSFQQFEAHVLTIVQNALGSFSQFMGGQAERHRAMYGDMASTAQKVPLDFEWRGFIKRNENLLINPDAPARSMSNITFPNQGHRATKPLIEGSLERKSHGIGALTGYKTGYYALTPAGYLHEFKDNNDFQKDPIPELSLYLPDCSIGGVDGVKFHVKGKDVSGGKLTSKMHLSSEYQFKAHTPADAQQWHSIIMSQAGKTTDSVPASPIERKVGGGGVAATLEPGSTGTNVQQQQQSISGTGATPTSAAAGEKMMSPTENTGYIQNTSPQQSAGATGPGSHFYGTPATNEMEERKY
;
A
#
# COMPACT_ATOMS: atom_id res chain seq x y z
N MET A 1 -23.70 55.09 4.05
CA MET A 1 -23.20 54.95 5.45
C MET A 1 -22.35 53.70 5.54
N ARG A 2 -21.46 53.58 6.55
CA ARG A 2 -20.38 52.55 6.69
C ARG A 2 -19.25 52.65 5.65
N LYS A 3 -18.06 52.16 6.03
CA LYS A 3 -16.74 52.45 5.42
C LYS A 3 -16.21 51.25 4.61
N ARG A 4 -15.35 51.52 3.61
CA ARG A 4 -14.43 50.53 3.03
C ARG A 4 -13.12 50.53 3.83
N SER A 5 -12.50 49.36 3.96
CA SER A 5 -11.17 49.18 4.57
C SER A 5 -10.18 48.67 3.52
N GLY A 6 -9.28 49.54 3.06
CA GLY A 6 -8.09 49.16 2.31
C GLY A 6 -6.86 49.64 3.08
N LEU A 7 -5.99 48.70 3.47
CA LEU A 7 -4.74 49.02 4.17
C LEU A 7 -3.58 49.06 3.15
N LYS A 8 -2.78 50.12 3.25
CA LYS A 8 -1.62 50.39 2.39
C LYS A 8 -0.36 49.93 3.13
N PRO A 9 0.63 49.29 2.46
CA PRO A 9 1.85 48.85 3.12
C PRO A 9 2.74 50.06 3.52
N PRO A 10 3.47 49.98 4.65
CA PRO A 10 4.49 50.95 5.00
C PRO A 10 5.79 50.69 4.23
N SER A 11 6.44 51.75 3.77
CA SER A 11 7.80 51.73 3.22
C SER A 11 8.82 51.78 4.34
N TYR A 12 9.80 50.87 4.34
CA TYR A 12 10.99 50.97 5.19
C TYR A 12 12.23 51.26 4.34
N GLU A 13 12.65 52.52 4.40
CA GLU A 13 13.94 53.01 3.91
C GLU A 13 14.98 52.71 4.99
N TYR A 14 16.05 52.00 4.66
CA TYR A 14 17.08 51.59 5.62
C TYR A 14 18.46 52.09 5.18
N ALA A 15 19.07 52.94 5.98
CA ALA A 15 20.37 53.53 5.68
C ALA A 15 21.49 52.49 5.79
N MET A 16 22.45 52.53 4.86
CA MET A 16 23.69 51.76 4.97
C MET A 16 24.61 52.39 6.02
N ALA A 17 24.66 51.79 7.20
CA ALA A 17 25.75 51.99 8.16
C ALA A 17 26.72 50.80 8.03
N ALA A 18 27.97 51.07 7.67
CA ALA A 18 28.98 50.02 7.56
C ALA A 18 29.36 49.47 8.95
N HIS A 19 29.45 48.14 9.05
CA HIS A 19 30.12 47.45 10.15
C HIS A 19 31.03 46.37 9.57
N GLN A 20 32.34 46.62 9.61
CA GLN A 20 33.32 45.57 9.41
C GLN A 20 33.18 44.55 10.55
N GLN A 21 32.77 43.33 10.24
CA GLN A 21 33.01 42.17 11.09
C GLN A 21 33.93 41.21 10.35
N HIS A 22 35.15 41.06 10.85
CA HIS A 22 36.05 39.99 10.41
C HIS A 22 35.50 38.65 10.91
N SER A 23 34.99 37.84 10.01
CA SER A 23 34.66 36.45 10.28
C SER A 23 35.85 35.56 9.94
N ASP A 24 36.77 35.37 10.90
CA ASP A 24 37.84 34.38 10.76
C ASP A 24 37.25 32.96 10.69
N LEU A 25 37.13 32.46 9.47
CA LEU A 25 36.80 31.06 9.22
C LEU A 25 38.08 30.21 9.40
N PRO A 26 38.05 29.16 10.23
CA PRO A 26 39.23 28.34 10.47
C PRO A 26 39.59 27.53 9.22
N THR A 27 40.57 27.99 8.44
CA THR A 27 41.18 27.22 7.35
C THR A 27 41.73 25.93 7.92
N ARG A 28 41.04 24.81 7.64
CA ARG A 28 41.51 23.47 8.00
C ARG A 28 42.62 23.05 7.03
N THR A 29 43.84 23.52 7.30
CA THR A 29 45.05 23.05 6.60
C THR A 29 45.16 21.54 6.76
N ASN A 30 44.80 20.80 5.71
CA ASN A 30 44.76 19.35 5.74
C ASN A 30 46.16 18.80 5.45
N THR A 31 47.03 18.79 6.47
CA THR A 31 48.47 18.47 6.39
C THR A 31 48.77 16.98 6.16
N ASN A 32 48.00 16.34 5.27
CA ASN A 32 48.14 14.95 4.82
C ASN A 32 47.87 14.81 3.30
N ALA A 33 47.93 15.90 2.54
CA ALA A 33 48.14 15.82 1.10
C ALA A 33 49.58 15.39 0.85
N SER A 34 49.80 14.16 0.37
CA SER A 34 51.14 13.62 0.12
C SER A 34 51.90 14.49 -0.89
N GLU A 35 53.10 14.95 -0.50
CA GLU A 35 53.94 15.88 -1.28
C GLU A 35 54.32 15.32 -2.68
N GLU A 36 54.21 14.01 -2.86
CA GLU A 36 54.45 13.26 -4.10
C GLU A 36 53.39 13.49 -5.21
N ASP A 37 52.20 14.00 -4.87
CA ASP A 37 51.07 14.20 -5.80
C ASP A 37 50.86 15.67 -6.26
N ALA A 38 51.69 16.59 -5.79
CA ALA A 38 51.66 17.99 -6.22
C ALA A 38 52.18 18.15 -7.67
N ILE A 39 51.51 19.01 -8.43
CA ILE A 39 52.18 19.71 -9.54
C ILE A 39 52.97 20.85 -8.87
N PRO A 40 54.28 21.04 -9.16
CA PRO A 40 55.08 22.04 -8.45
C PRO A 40 54.45 23.44 -8.52
N GLU A 41 54.58 24.22 -7.45
CA GLU A 41 54.18 25.63 -7.47
C GLU A 41 55.10 26.39 -8.42
N GLY A 42 54.53 26.87 -9.52
CA GLY A 42 55.23 27.68 -10.51
C GLY A 42 55.21 29.15 -10.11
N ASP A 43 56.35 29.83 -10.18
CA ASP A 43 56.40 31.29 -10.05
C ASP A 43 55.72 31.93 -11.28
N PRO A 44 54.56 32.62 -11.13
CA PRO A 44 53.82 33.18 -12.26
C PRO A 44 54.51 34.40 -12.90
N SER A 45 55.67 34.83 -12.40
CA SER A 45 56.52 35.85 -13.05
C SER A 45 56.96 35.49 -14.48
N ASN A 46 56.89 34.21 -14.85
CA ASN A 46 57.39 33.66 -16.10
C ASN A 46 56.39 32.68 -16.75
N THR A 47 56.49 32.53 -18.08
CA THR A 47 55.54 31.73 -18.87
C THR A 47 55.41 30.28 -18.41
N PRO A 48 56.49 29.53 -18.09
CA PRO A 48 56.37 28.20 -17.52
C PRO A 48 55.57 28.15 -16.21
N GLY A 49 55.85 29.04 -15.26
CA GLY A 49 55.16 29.03 -13.97
C GLY A 49 53.68 29.36 -14.08
N LEU A 50 53.33 30.37 -14.88
CA LEU A 50 51.93 30.73 -15.17
C LEU A 50 51.16 29.59 -15.86
N LEU A 51 51.79 28.85 -16.78
CA LEU A 51 51.17 27.66 -17.40
C LEU A 51 51.03 26.49 -16.41
N LEU A 52 51.90 26.41 -15.40
CA LEU A 52 51.87 25.38 -14.37
C LEU A 52 50.75 25.62 -13.35
N GLU A 53 50.59 26.87 -12.89
CA GLU A 53 49.42 27.34 -12.13
C GLU A 53 48.11 27.08 -12.89
N ARG A 54 48.10 27.35 -14.20
CA ARG A 54 46.94 27.07 -15.07
C ARG A 54 46.58 25.58 -15.12
N LEU A 55 47.56 24.67 -15.10
CA LEU A 55 47.29 23.23 -14.95
C LEU A 55 46.79 22.85 -13.55
N GLN A 56 47.26 23.51 -12.49
CA GLN A 56 46.73 23.32 -11.14
C GLN A 56 45.25 23.71 -11.08
N ALA A 57 44.86 24.84 -11.69
CA ALA A 57 43.46 25.26 -11.78
C ALA A 57 42.58 24.21 -12.51
N TRP A 58 43.05 23.65 -13.63
CA TRP A 58 42.36 22.54 -14.30
C TRP A 58 42.32 21.25 -13.45
N LYS A 59 43.40 20.90 -12.72
CA LYS A 59 43.42 19.76 -11.77
C LYS A 59 42.30 19.93 -10.73
N HIS A 60 42.22 21.09 -10.08
CA HIS A 60 41.20 21.37 -9.07
C HIS A 60 39.77 21.30 -9.63
N MET A 61 39.54 21.87 -10.82
CA MET A 61 38.24 21.78 -11.51
C MET A 61 37.81 20.32 -11.74
N VAL A 62 38.71 19.47 -12.23
CA VAL A 62 38.42 18.03 -12.41
C VAL A 62 38.18 17.34 -11.07
N SER A 63 38.97 17.61 -10.03
CA SER A 63 38.77 17.02 -8.70
C SER A 63 37.42 17.40 -8.07
N TYR A 64 36.94 18.64 -8.25
CA TYR A 64 35.61 19.03 -7.77
C TYR A 64 34.48 18.32 -8.54
N LEU A 65 34.67 18.00 -9.82
CA LEU A 65 33.74 17.15 -10.58
C LEU A 65 33.79 15.67 -10.13
N GLU A 66 34.98 15.13 -9.85
CA GLU A 66 35.16 13.79 -9.28
C GLU A 66 34.44 13.66 -7.92
N GLU A 67 34.62 14.64 -7.04
CA GLU A 67 33.96 14.71 -5.73
C GLU A 67 32.43 14.82 -5.86
N TYR A 68 31.92 15.73 -6.70
CA TYR A 68 30.48 15.92 -6.92
C TYR A 68 29.82 14.67 -7.51
N ILE A 69 30.35 14.15 -8.62
CA ILE A 69 29.77 12.97 -9.29
C ILE A 69 29.91 11.72 -8.40
N GLY A 70 31.02 11.60 -7.65
CA GLY A 70 31.20 10.54 -6.66
C GLY A 70 30.23 10.63 -5.48
N ALA A 71 29.86 11.84 -5.05
CA ALA A 71 28.81 12.04 -4.05
C ALA A 71 27.43 11.65 -4.60
N VAL A 72 27.09 12.01 -5.84
CA VAL A 72 25.83 11.60 -6.49
C VAL A 72 25.77 10.08 -6.66
N GLY A 73 26.85 9.42 -7.11
CA GLY A 73 26.90 7.96 -7.24
C GLY A 73 26.70 7.23 -5.90
N LYS A 74 27.31 7.74 -4.81
CA LYS A 74 27.07 7.24 -3.43
C LYS A 74 25.62 7.47 -2.99
N GLY A 75 25.01 8.61 -3.39
CA GLY A 75 23.60 8.90 -3.18
C GLY A 75 22.68 7.86 -3.85
N GLN A 76 22.90 7.57 -5.14
CA GLN A 76 22.12 6.57 -5.89
C GLN A 76 22.20 5.16 -5.26
N HIS A 77 23.39 4.71 -4.85
CA HIS A 77 23.54 3.43 -4.15
C HIS A 77 22.95 3.41 -2.72
N SER A 78 22.76 4.59 -2.10
CA SER A 78 22.05 4.71 -0.82
C SER A 78 20.54 4.68 -1.01
N GLU A 79 20.03 5.35 -2.04
CA GLU A 79 18.62 5.35 -2.43
C GLU A 79 18.14 3.92 -2.79
N ALA A 80 18.93 3.16 -3.54
CA ALA A 80 18.67 1.75 -3.82
C ALA A 80 18.37 0.92 -2.54
N LYS A 81 19.13 1.16 -1.47
CA LYS A 81 18.97 0.49 -0.17
C LYS A 81 17.75 0.99 0.62
N GLU A 82 17.28 2.21 0.37
CA GLU A 82 16.02 2.69 0.93
C GLU A 82 14.83 2.10 0.16
N GLN A 83 14.92 2.01 -1.16
CA GLN A 83 13.92 1.34 -2.00
C GLN A 83 13.81 -0.17 -1.66
N GLU A 84 14.91 -0.82 -1.28
CA GLU A 84 14.86 -2.16 -0.64
C GLU A 84 14.10 -2.18 0.71
N ARG A 85 14.19 -1.13 1.53
CA ARG A 85 13.46 -1.03 2.82
C ARG A 85 11.97 -0.81 2.57
N ILE A 86 11.63 0.03 1.59
CA ILE A 86 10.26 0.25 1.10
C ILE A 86 9.69 -1.08 0.58
N LEU A 87 10.42 -1.81 -0.25
CA LEU A 87 10.03 -3.15 -0.72
C LEU A 87 9.77 -4.13 0.44
N LYS A 88 10.57 -4.07 1.51
CA LYS A 88 10.36 -4.91 2.71
C LYS A 88 9.05 -4.60 3.44
N THR A 89 8.42 -3.43 3.26
CA THR A 89 7.05 -3.18 3.74
C THR A 89 6.00 -4.03 2.99
N LEU A 90 6.25 -4.30 1.71
CA LEU A 90 5.41 -5.12 0.81
C LEU A 90 5.71 -6.62 0.91
N SER A 91 6.68 -7.04 1.73
CA SER A 91 7.08 -8.44 1.89
C SER A 91 6.04 -9.32 2.60
N LYS A 92 5.14 -8.72 3.37
CA LYS A 92 4.11 -9.42 4.14
C LYS A 92 2.90 -9.71 3.24
N PRO A 93 2.40 -10.96 3.18
CA PRO A 93 1.13 -11.26 2.52
C PRO A 93 -0.02 -10.43 3.10
N LEU A 94 -1.04 -10.14 2.29
CA LEU A 94 -2.23 -9.43 2.74
C LEU A 94 -2.91 -10.21 3.87
N LYS A 95 -3.07 -9.56 5.03
CA LYS A 95 -3.90 -10.08 6.12
C LYS A 95 -5.33 -10.26 5.59
N GLN A 96 -5.97 -11.37 5.94
CA GLN A 96 -7.29 -11.76 5.42
C GLN A 96 -7.33 -11.83 3.87
N GLY A 97 -6.17 -12.12 3.23
CA GLY A 97 -6.02 -12.12 1.79
C GLY A 97 -7.03 -12.98 1.02
N HIS A 98 -7.54 -14.05 1.63
CA HIS A 98 -8.53 -14.98 1.06
C HIS A 98 -9.90 -14.35 0.72
N HIS A 99 -10.20 -13.14 1.19
CA HIS A 99 -11.38 -12.40 0.73
C HIS A 99 -11.20 -11.92 -0.73
N PHE A 100 -9.99 -11.47 -1.08
CA PHE A 100 -9.64 -10.98 -2.41
C PHE A 100 -9.44 -12.11 -3.41
N ASP A 101 -9.48 -11.79 -4.69
CA ASP A 101 -9.12 -12.73 -5.74
C ASP A 101 -7.63 -13.11 -5.71
N GLN A 102 -7.32 -14.36 -6.05
CA GLN A 102 -5.95 -14.91 -5.98
C GLN A 102 -5.33 -15.17 -7.36
N GLU A 103 -6.05 -14.96 -8.48
CA GLU A 103 -5.53 -15.21 -9.84
C GLU A 103 -4.54 -14.13 -10.34
N ASN A 104 -3.79 -13.51 -9.42
CA ASN A 104 -2.88 -12.37 -9.63
C ASN A 104 -3.53 -11.18 -10.37
N ARG A 105 -4.82 -10.97 -10.12
CA ARG A 105 -5.64 -9.84 -10.61
C ARG A 105 -6.18 -9.03 -9.42
N GLY A 106 -6.92 -7.96 -9.71
CA GLY A 106 -7.58 -7.16 -8.67
C GLY A 106 -6.59 -6.60 -7.65
N VAL A 107 -6.95 -6.70 -6.37
CA VAL A 107 -6.12 -6.23 -5.25
C VAL A 107 -4.83 -7.04 -5.12
N ALA A 108 -4.86 -8.37 -5.30
CA ALA A 108 -3.66 -9.20 -5.22
C ALA A 108 -2.66 -8.85 -6.33
N GLY A 109 -3.14 -8.75 -7.57
CA GLY A 109 -2.34 -8.36 -8.73
C GLY A 109 -1.78 -6.92 -8.62
N LEU A 110 -2.55 -6.00 -8.03
CA LEU A 110 -2.06 -4.65 -7.74
C LEU A 110 -0.89 -4.66 -6.73
N PHE A 111 -1.01 -5.41 -5.63
CA PHE A 111 0.08 -5.50 -4.66
C PHE A 111 1.33 -6.21 -5.21
N GLU A 112 1.17 -7.19 -6.10
CA GLU A 112 2.30 -7.79 -6.82
C GLU A 112 2.93 -6.82 -7.84
N ASN A 113 2.13 -6.06 -8.58
CA ASN A 113 2.64 -5.02 -9.49
C ASN A 113 3.44 -3.94 -8.74
N ILE A 114 2.93 -3.44 -7.61
CA ILE A 114 3.63 -2.47 -6.77
C ILE A 114 4.94 -3.08 -6.24
N ARG A 115 4.94 -4.34 -5.79
CA ARG A 115 6.13 -5.06 -5.33
C ARG A 115 7.18 -5.18 -6.45
N SER A 116 6.77 -5.62 -7.64
CA SER A 116 7.64 -5.78 -8.81
C SER A 116 8.24 -4.44 -9.28
N ASN A 117 7.42 -3.41 -9.45
CA ASN A 117 7.88 -2.07 -9.82
C ASN A 117 8.78 -1.45 -8.73
N THR A 118 8.54 -1.68 -7.43
CA THR A 118 9.44 -1.20 -6.35
C THR A 118 10.80 -1.91 -6.38
N GLN A 119 10.84 -3.22 -6.62
CA GLN A 119 12.10 -3.95 -6.80
C GLN A 119 12.87 -3.47 -8.05
N ALA A 120 12.16 -3.14 -9.13
CA ALA A 120 12.77 -2.59 -10.34
C ALA A 120 13.31 -1.16 -10.12
N ILE A 121 12.63 -0.31 -9.34
CA ILE A 121 13.13 1.00 -8.90
C ILE A 121 14.44 0.84 -8.09
N ALA A 122 14.46 -0.07 -7.10
CA ALA A 122 15.67 -0.33 -6.30
C ALA A 122 16.87 -0.77 -7.17
N ASN A 123 16.62 -1.71 -8.09
CA ASN A 123 17.64 -2.20 -9.04
C ASN A 123 18.15 -1.08 -9.95
N LEU A 124 17.27 -0.21 -10.43
CA LEU A 124 17.59 0.89 -11.33
C LEU A 124 18.49 1.96 -10.65
N HIS A 125 18.28 2.26 -9.37
CA HIS A 125 19.16 3.15 -8.62
C HIS A 125 20.56 2.56 -8.45
N ASP A 126 20.68 1.25 -8.19
CA ASP A 126 21.96 0.56 -8.08
C ASP A 126 22.68 0.40 -9.45
N GLU A 127 21.94 0.13 -10.53
CA GLU A 127 22.44 0.18 -11.92
C GLU A 127 22.99 1.58 -12.24
N THR A 128 22.25 2.64 -11.89
CA THR A 128 22.67 4.03 -12.11
C THR A 128 23.94 4.36 -11.32
N ALA A 129 24.04 3.94 -10.05
CA ALA A 129 25.23 4.11 -9.24
C ALA A 129 26.46 3.40 -9.82
N LYS A 130 26.28 2.17 -10.33
CA LYS A 130 27.31 1.39 -11.02
C LYS A 130 27.75 2.06 -12.32
N ASN A 131 26.81 2.56 -13.13
CA ASN A 131 27.12 3.25 -14.39
C ASN A 131 27.89 4.57 -14.14
N ILE A 132 27.51 5.35 -13.13
CA ILE A 132 28.26 6.54 -12.70
C ILE A 132 29.70 6.15 -12.28
N SER A 133 29.83 5.12 -11.44
CA SER A 133 31.12 4.71 -10.86
C SER A 133 32.03 3.98 -11.85
N GLY A 134 31.47 3.25 -12.83
CA GLY A 134 32.20 2.44 -13.80
C GLY A 134 32.38 3.08 -15.17
N THR A 135 31.73 4.21 -15.45
CA THR A 135 31.85 4.92 -16.74
C THR A 135 32.20 6.40 -16.56
N VAL A 136 31.49 7.14 -15.70
CA VAL A 136 31.68 8.59 -15.58
C VAL A 136 32.95 8.94 -14.78
N LEU A 137 33.12 8.38 -13.59
CA LEU A 137 34.32 8.65 -12.77
C LEU A 137 35.63 8.24 -13.45
N PRO A 138 35.76 7.07 -14.11
CA PRO A 138 37.01 6.68 -14.78
C PRO A 138 37.44 7.63 -15.92
N MET A 139 36.52 8.35 -16.56
CA MET A 139 36.87 9.39 -17.54
C MET A 139 37.53 10.59 -16.87
N LEU A 140 37.00 11.04 -15.72
CA LEU A 140 37.58 12.15 -14.96
C LEU A 140 38.89 11.75 -14.29
N GLU A 141 38.97 10.59 -13.65
CA GLU A 141 40.20 10.07 -13.06
C GLU A 141 41.34 9.97 -14.07
N ARG A 142 41.01 9.56 -15.31
CA ARG A 142 41.97 9.50 -16.40
C ARG A 142 42.42 10.90 -16.80
N LEU A 143 41.49 11.84 -16.97
CA LEU A 143 41.80 13.24 -17.27
C LEU A 143 42.68 13.89 -16.19
N HIS A 144 42.41 13.64 -14.92
CA HIS A 144 43.21 14.08 -13.77
C HIS A 144 44.65 13.54 -13.87
N LYS A 145 44.82 12.26 -14.24
CA LYS A 145 46.14 11.64 -14.49
C LYS A 145 46.84 12.26 -15.71
N GLU A 146 46.12 12.57 -16.79
CA GLU A 146 46.65 13.26 -17.98
C GLU A 146 47.11 14.71 -17.67
N ILE A 147 46.35 15.47 -16.86
CA ILE A 147 46.75 16.81 -16.38
C ILE A 147 48.02 16.76 -15.51
N LYS A 148 48.10 15.79 -14.58
CA LYS A 148 49.31 15.56 -13.77
C LYS A 148 50.53 15.23 -14.63
N ALA A 149 50.37 14.41 -15.66
CA ALA A 149 51.44 14.08 -16.61
C ALA A 149 51.91 15.34 -17.37
N LYS A 150 50.98 16.16 -17.88
CA LYS A 150 51.30 17.40 -18.60
C LYS A 150 52.05 18.43 -17.73
N GLY A 151 51.76 18.47 -16.42
CA GLY A 151 52.51 19.29 -15.46
C GLY A 151 53.96 18.84 -15.28
N LYS A 152 54.22 17.53 -15.22
CA LYS A 152 55.57 16.95 -15.13
C LYS A 152 56.36 17.13 -16.45
N GLU A 153 55.68 17.06 -17.59
CA GLU A 153 56.23 17.39 -18.92
C GLU A 153 56.70 18.85 -18.98
N LEU A 154 55.82 19.80 -18.64
CA LEU A 154 56.14 21.24 -18.64
C LEU A 154 57.32 21.59 -17.73
N GLY A 155 57.28 21.17 -16.47
CA GLY A 155 58.30 21.51 -15.47
C GLY A 155 59.70 20.98 -15.85
N SER A 156 59.78 19.77 -16.40
CA SER A 156 61.05 19.17 -16.82
C SER A 156 61.60 19.78 -18.13
N GLY A 157 60.73 20.14 -19.08
CA GLY A 157 61.10 20.83 -20.31
C GLY A 157 61.66 22.24 -20.06
N ALA A 158 60.89 23.09 -19.38
CA ALA A 158 61.27 24.49 -19.13
C ALA A 158 62.58 24.63 -18.33
N ALA A 159 62.76 23.79 -17.30
CA ALA A 159 63.96 23.79 -16.47
C ALA A 159 65.25 23.39 -17.23
N LYS A 160 65.14 22.76 -18.41
CA LYS A 160 66.26 22.44 -19.28
C LYS A 160 66.68 23.64 -20.14
N GLN A 161 65.72 24.37 -20.71
CA GLN A 161 65.97 25.50 -21.61
C GLN A 161 66.47 26.74 -20.86
N SER A 162 65.91 27.07 -19.68
CA SER A 162 66.43 28.17 -18.85
C SER A 162 67.93 27.99 -18.60
N LYS A 163 68.36 26.80 -18.17
CA LYS A 163 69.77 26.49 -17.89
C LYS A 163 70.69 26.63 -19.11
N ALA A 164 70.18 26.51 -20.33
CA ALA A 164 70.95 26.77 -21.55
C ALA A 164 71.16 28.28 -21.76
N VAL A 165 70.09 29.07 -21.66
CA VAL A 165 70.12 30.54 -21.71
C VAL A 165 71.02 31.10 -20.59
N ASP A 166 70.82 30.66 -19.35
CA ASP A 166 71.61 31.08 -18.19
C ASP A 166 73.10 30.77 -18.36
N LYS A 167 73.44 29.60 -18.92
CA LYS A 167 74.83 29.22 -19.22
C LYS A 167 75.45 30.12 -20.30
N ALA A 168 74.70 30.42 -21.37
CA ALA A 168 75.18 31.30 -22.43
C ALA A 168 75.37 32.74 -21.93
N ARG A 169 74.40 33.27 -21.19
CA ARG A 169 74.42 34.60 -20.56
C ARG A 169 75.61 34.76 -19.60
N ASN A 170 75.85 33.78 -18.73
CA ASN A 170 77.02 33.75 -17.84
C ASN A 170 78.35 33.69 -18.61
N ALA A 171 78.40 33.02 -19.78
CA ALA A 171 79.61 32.97 -20.61
C ALA A 171 79.88 34.30 -21.31
N SER A 172 78.85 35.00 -21.80
CA SER A 172 78.94 36.36 -22.35
C SER A 172 79.42 37.35 -21.28
N GLN A 173 78.73 37.39 -20.14
CA GLN A 173 78.99 38.33 -19.04
C GLN A 173 80.44 38.26 -18.56
N LYS A 174 80.96 37.05 -18.32
CA LYS A 174 82.36 36.84 -17.90
C LYS A 174 83.39 37.33 -18.92
N HIS A 175 83.08 37.31 -20.22
CA HIS A 175 83.99 37.87 -21.25
C HIS A 175 83.88 39.39 -21.38
N ILE A 176 82.71 39.97 -21.12
CA ILE A 176 82.52 41.43 -21.04
C ILE A 176 83.30 41.99 -19.84
N GLU A 177 83.22 41.34 -18.68
CA GLU A 177 84.02 41.66 -17.49
C GLU A 177 85.53 41.53 -17.75
N LEU A 178 85.95 40.45 -18.43
CA LEU A 178 87.35 40.22 -18.80
C LEU A 178 87.88 41.33 -19.74
N LEU A 179 87.11 41.73 -20.76
CA LEU A 179 87.48 42.87 -21.61
C LEU A 179 87.60 44.17 -20.82
N GLY A 180 86.67 44.44 -19.90
CA GLY A 180 86.73 45.63 -19.03
C GLY A 180 87.97 45.68 -18.16
N GLN A 181 88.40 44.54 -17.62
CA GLN A 181 89.65 44.42 -16.85
C GLN A 181 90.88 44.69 -17.72
N TYR A 182 90.96 44.05 -18.90
CA TYR A 182 92.15 44.16 -19.76
C TYR A 182 92.26 45.47 -20.54
N THR A 183 91.14 46.16 -20.81
CA THR A 183 91.17 47.55 -21.33
C THR A 183 91.70 48.54 -20.29
N ALA A 184 91.20 48.48 -19.05
CA ALA A 184 91.72 49.31 -17.95
C ALA A 184 93.21 49.01 -17.63
N ASN A 185 93.63 47.74 -17.74
CA ASN A 185 95.03 47.35 -17.65
C ASN A 185 95.86 47.91 -18.82
N PHE A 186 95.37 47.86 -20.06
CA PHE A 186 96.07 48.41 -21.23
C PHE A 186 96.41 49.90 -21.05
N ASP A 187 95.45 50.71 -20.61
CA ASP A 187 95.65 52.15 -20.39
C ASP A 187 96.64 52.42 -19.24
N SER A 188 96.51 51.71 -18.11
CA SER A 188 97.35 51.91 -16.93
C SER A 188 98.77 51.32 -17.04
N ALA A 189 98.97 50.27 -17.85
CA ALA A 189 100.27 49.61 -18.05
C ALA A 189 101.07 50.13 -19.26
N GLY A 190 100.59 51.20 -19.92
CA GLY A 190 101.26 51.81 -21.08
C GLY A 190 101.24 50.91 -22.32
N GLY A 191 100.09 50.27 -22.60
CA GLY A 191 99.84 49.46 -23.79
C GLY A 191 100.44 48.04 -23.77
N LYS A 192 100.96 47.57 -22.63
CA LYS A 192 101.55 46.23 -22.49
C LYS A 192 100.50 45.20 -22.01
N VAL A 193 100.02 44.38 -22.94
CA VAL A 193 99.13 43.24 -22.68
C VAL A 193 99.64 42.00 -23.44
N ASP A 194 99.36 40.81 -22.94
CA ASP A 194 99.72 39.56 -23.62
C ASP A 194 98.73 39.21 -24.75
N ALA A 195 99.17 38.40 -25.72
CA ALA A 195 98.40 38.11 -26.92
C ALA A 195 97.11 37.28 -26.70
N ALA A 196 96.93 36.64 -25.54
CA ALA A 196 95.71 35.89 -25.23
C ALA A 196 94.61 36.78 -24.63
N HIS A 197 94.99 37.90 -24.01
CA HIS A 197 94.08 38.87 -23.40
C HIS A 197 94.07 40.23 -24.12
N ASP A 198 94.57 40.28 -25.35
CA ASP A 198 94.45 41.45 -26.24
C ASP A 198 92.98 41.94 -26.31
N PRO A 199 92.71 43.23 -26.04
CA PRO A 199 91.33 43.75 -26.01
C PRO A 199 90.53 43.54 -27.31
N TYR A 200 91.17 43.56 -28.47
CA TYR A 200 90.48 43.35 -29.75
C TYR A 200 90.15 41.85 -29.99
N VAL A 201 91.03 40.94 -29.58
CA VAL A 201 90.74 39.48 -29.52
C VAL A 201 89.59 39.20 -28.56
N LEU A 202 89.61 39.79 -27.35
CA LEU A 202 88.56 39.65 -26.35
C LEU A 202 87.21 40.21 -26.86
N GLN A 203 87.20 41.38 -27.51
CA GLN A 203 86.00 41.96 -28.13
C GLN A 203 85.39 41.03 -29.19
N ARG A 204 86.21 40.42 -30.05
CA ARG A 204 85.75 39.41 -31.03
C ARG A 204 85.19 38.16 -30.36
N GLY A 205 85.77 37.74 -29.23
CA GLY A 205 85.23 36.68 -28.37
C GLY A 205 83.85 37.02 -27.81
N ILE A 206 83.62 38.26 -27.38
CA ILE A 206 82.31 38.74 -26.91
C ILE A 206 81.26 38.67 -28.03
N TYR A 207 81.55 39.18 -29.23
CA TYR A 207 80.60 39.11 -30.35
C TYR A 207 80.16 37.67 -30.67
N HIS A 208 81.09 36.71 -30.63
CA HIS A 208 80.76 35.30 -30.79
C HIS A 208 79.85 34.78 -29.65
N ARG A 209 80.16 35.09 -28.39
CA ARG A 209 79.35 34.62 -27.24
C ARG A 209 77.96 35.26 -27.18
N LEU A 210 77.85 36.56 -27.47
CA LEU A 210 76.56 37.25 -27.58
C LEU A 210 75.70 36.65 -28.70
N ASN A 211 76.29 36.31 -29.85
CA ASN A 211 75.57 35.60 -30.92
C ASN A 211 75.05 34.24 -30.43
N GLN A 212 75.87 33.45 -29.72
CA GLN A 212 75.40 32.19 -29.14
C GLN A 212 74.29 32.38 -28.10
N GLN A 213 74.38 33.40 -27.24
CA GLN A 213 73.33 33.73 -26.28
C GLN A 213 72.02 34.10 -26.98
N ILE A 214 72.07 34.95 -28.01
CA ILE A 214 70.90 35.32 -28.83
C ILE A 214 70.27 34.09 -29.50
N LEU A 215 71.08 33.11 -29.94
CA LEU A 215 70.56 31.85 -30.48
C LEU A 215 69.83 31.03 -29.41
N GLU A 216 70.41 30.83 -28.22
CA GLU A 216 69.74 30.08 -27.13
C GLU A 216 68.48 30.80 -26.61
N GLU A 217 68.49 32.14 -26.51
CA GLU A 217 67.32 32.94 -26.13
C GLU A 217 66.19 32.80 -27.16
N ASN A 218 66.51 32.81 -28.46
CA ASN A 218 65.53 32.57 -29.53
C ASN A 218 65.03 31.13 -29.57
N ASN A 219 65.88 30.13 -29.33
CA ASN A 219 65.49 28.73 -29.21
C ASN A 219 64.46 28.57 -28.08
N ASN A 220 64.81 29.01 -26.86
CA ASN A 220 63.93 29.01 -25.69
C ASN A 220 62.60 29.72 -25.97
N ARG A 221 62.61 30.87 -26.66
CA ARG A 221 61.38 31.57 -27.07
C ARG A 221 60.51 30.73 -28.01
N ASN A 222 61.09 30.08 -29.01
CA ASN A 222 60.34 29.28 -29.99
C ASN A 222 59.81 27.97 -29.38
N ASP A 223 60.55 27.38 -28.46
CA ASP A 223 60.10 26.24 -27.67
C ASP A 223 58.93 26.62 -26.74
N LEU A 224 58.98 27.78 -26.07
CA LEU A 224 57.87 28.29 -25.25
C LEU A 224 56.60 28.56 -26.09
N LEU A 225 56.73 29.08 -27.30
CA LEU A 225 55.59 29.20 -28.24
C LEU A 225 55.02 27.83 -28.62
N THR A 226 55.88 26.83 -28.81
CA THR A 226 55.47 25.44 -29.10
C THR A 226 54.71 24.82 -27.92
N VAL A 227 55.18 25.07 -26.69
CA VAL A 227 54.49 24.70 -25.45
C VAL A 227 53.12 25.39 -25.35
N GLN A 228 53.02 26.69 -25.62
CA GLN A 228 51.74 27.42 -25.60
C GLN A 228 50.72 26.87 -26.62
N ASN A 229 51.17 26.53 -27.82
CA ASN A 229 50.32 25.89 -28.83
C ASN A 229 49.88 24.47 -28.42
N SER A 230 50.76 23.69 -27.78
CA SER A 230 50.40 22.38 -27.20
C SER A 230 49.37 22.52 -26.07
N PHE A 231 49.49 23.57 -25.26
CA PHE A 231 48.53 23.89 -24.20
C PHE A 231 47.13 24.23 -24.74
N GLN A 232 47.03 25.04 -25.80
CA GLN A 232 45.75 25.36 -26.42
C GLN A 232 44.99 24.09 -26.87
N GLN A 233 45.71 23.13 -27.46
CA GLN A 233 45.14 21.84 -27.87
C GLN A 233 44.78 20.97 -26.67
N PHE A 234 45.60 20.96 -25.62
CA PHE A 234 45.35 20.21 -24.40
C PHE A 234 44.12 20.71 -23.64
N GLU A 235 43.87 22.02 -23.56
CA GLU A 235 42.68 22.57 -22.90
C GLU A 235 41.39 22.26 -23.66
N ALA A 236 41.44 22.24 -25.00
CA ALA A 236 40.31 21.77 -25.81
C ALA A 236 40.00 20.28 -25.55
N HIS A 237 41.02 19.44 -25.39
CA HIS A 237 40.89 18.02 -25.01
C HIS A 237 40.33 17.85 -23.58
N VAL A 238 40.82 18.64 -22.61
CA VAL A 238 40.30 18.68 -21.22
C VAL A 238 38.80 18.98 -21.22
N LEU A 239 38.37 20.03 -21.92
CA LEU A 239 36.95 20.39 -22.03
C LEU A 239 36.14 19.33 -22.78
N THR A 240 36.71 18.68 -23.81
CA THR A 240 36.04 17.60 -24.55
C THR A 240 35.75 16.40 -23.65
N ILE A 241 36.70 15.98 -22.80
CA ILE A 241 36.45 14.88 -21.85
C ILE A 241 35.41 15.28 -20.79
N VAL A 242 35.46 16.51 -20.27
CA VAL A 242 34.44 17.00 -19.30
C VAL A 242 33.04 17.02 -19.93
N GLN A 243 32.91 17.48 -21.18
CA GLN A 243 31.64 17.47 -21.91
C GLN A 243 31.11 16.05 -22.11
N ASN A 244 31.97 15.10 -22.50
CA ASN A 244 31.60 13.70 -22.64
C ASN A 244 31.17 13.06 -21.31
N ALA A 245 31.90 13.32 -20.22
CA ALA A 245 31.57 12.81 -18.89
C ALA A 245 30.22 13.34 -18.37
N LEU A 246 29.97 14.65 -18.52
CA LEU A 246 28.69 15.27 -18.17
C LEU A 246 27.54 14.81 -19.09
N GLY A 247 27.83 14.54 -20.37
CA GLY A 247 26.90 13.94 -21.32
C GLY A 247 26.44 12.55 -20.88
N SER A 248 27.38 11.64 -20.57
CA SER A 248 27.05 10.30 -20.05
C SER A 248 26.34 10.36 -18.69
N PHE A 249 26.77 11.26 -17.79
CA PHE A 249 26.08 11.49 -16.52
C PHE A 249 24.62 11.91 -16.71
N SER A 250 24.36 12.85 -17.62
CA SER A 250 23.01 13.29 -17.97
C SER A 250 22.17 12.19 -18.62
N GLN A 251 22.78 11.31 -19.42
CA GLN A 251 22.10 10.15 -20.03
C GLN A 251 21.68 9.14 -18.96
N PHE A 252 22.56 8.78 -18.02
CA PHE A 252 22.23 7.84 -16.95
C PHE A 252 21.16 8.42 -16.00
N MET A 253 21.34 9.67 -15.55
CA MET A 253 20.38 10.32 -14.65
C MET A 253 19.02 10.58 -15.30
N GLY A 254 18.98 11.02 -16.56
CA GLY A 254 17.72 11.22 -17.31
C GLY A 254 17.01 9.90 -17.63
N GLY A 255 17.76 8.86 -18.01
CA GLY A 255 17.23 7.52 -18.25
C GLY A 255 16.69 6.85 -16.98
N GLN A 256 17.32 7.10 -15.82
CA GLN A 256 16.80 6.71 -14.51
C GLN A 256 15.45 7.39 -14.25
N ALA A 257 15.37 8.71 -14.38
CA ALA A 257 14.17 9.48 -14.03
C ALA A 257 12.95 9.10 -14.87
N GLU A 258 13.11 8.88 -16.19
CA GLU A 258 11.99 8.50 -17.06
C GLU A 258 11.52 7.06 -16.80
N ARG A 259 12.43 6.11 -16.55
CA ARG A 259 12.06 4.75 -16.14
C ARG A 259 11.34 4.76 -14.78
N HIS A 260 11.80 5.57 -13.82
CA HIS A 260 11.18 5.73 -12.50
C HIS A 260 9.76 6.29 -12.61
N ARG A 261 9.57 7.31 -13.45
CA ARG A 261 8.26 7.87 -13.82
C ARG A 261 7.34 6.81 -14.44
N ALA A 262 7.84 6.01 -15.37
CA ALA A 262 7.07 4.97 -16.04
C ALA A 262 6.57 3.89 -15.05
N MET A 263 7.41 3.46 -14.11
CA MET A 263 7.05 2.45 -13.10
C MET A 263 5.95 2.93 -12.15
N TYR A 264 5.97 4.19 -11.69
CA TYR A 264 4.83 4.75 -10.93
C TYR A 264 3.56 4.90 -11.80
N GLY A 265 3.71 5.23 -13.07
CA GLY A 265 2.60 5.26 -14.04
C GLY A 265 1.94 3.89 -14.21
N ASP A 266 2.73 2.82 -14.24
CA ASP A 266 2.22 1.45 -14.34
C ASP A 266 1.48 1.00 -13.08
N MET A 267 2.01 1.29 -11.87
CA MET A 267 1.30 1.06 -10.60
C MET A 267 -0.09 1.72 -10.61
N ALA A 268 -0.15 3.00 -10.99
CA ALA A 268 -1.40 3.75 -11.06
C ALA A 268 -2.36 3.18 -12.12
N SER A 269 -1.85 2.83 -13.30
CA SER A 269 -2.67 2.24 -14.38
C SER A 269 -3.20 0.85 -13.98
N THR A 270 -2.42 0.06 -13.23
CA THR A 270 -2.83 -1.26 -12.74
C THR A 270 -3.99 -1.14 -11.77
N ALA A 271 -3.96 -0.17 -10.85
CA ALA A 271 -5.10 0.11 -9.97
C ALA A 271 -6.35 0.55 -10.77
N GLN A 272 -6.18 1.44 -11.76
CA GLN A 272 -7.27 1.93 -12.61
C GLN A 272 -7.88 0.85 -13.52
N LYS A 273 -7.14 -0.22 -13.85
CA LYS A 273 -7.62 -1.35 -14.66
C LYS A 273 -8.47 -2.36 -13.87
N VAL A 274 -8.57 -2.25 -12.54
CA VAL A 274 -9.43 -3.12 -11.72
C VAL A 274 -10.89 -2.66 -11.82
N PRO A 275 -11.82 -3.50 -12.32
CA PRO A 275 -13.25 -3.15 -12.31
C PRO A 275 -13.76 -2.99 -10.87
N LEU A 276 -14.56 -1.95 -10.61
CA LEU A 276 -15.01 -1.61 -9.25
C LEU A 276 -15.83 -2.70 -8.55
N ASP A 277 -16.40 -3.64 -9.31
CA ASP A 277 -17.19 -4.77 -8.82
C ASP A 277 -16.41 -6.10 -8.76
N PHE A 278 -15.15 -6.13 -9.20
CA PHE A 278 -14.37 -7.34 -9.45
C PHE A 278 -14.22 -8.22 -8.20
N GLU A 279 -13.73 -7.62 -7.11
CA GLU A 279 -13.56 -8.32 -5.83
C GLU A 279 -14.90 -8.75 -5.24
N TRP A 280 -15.97 -7.95 -5.43
CA TRP A 280 -17.29 -8.26 -4.89
C TRP A 280 -17.93 -9.45 -5.61
N ARG A 281 -17.87 -9.52 -6.95
CA ARG A 281 -18.32 -10.71 -7.70
C ARG A 281 -17.48 -11.94 -7.38
N GLY A 282 -16.16 -11.79 -7.23
CA GLY A 282 -15.27 -12.88 -6.81
C GLY A 282 -15.63 -13.39 -5.41
N PHE A 283 -15.86 -12.48 -4.46
CA PHE A 283 -16.26 -12.79 -3.09
C PHE A 283 -17.63 -13.46 -3.02
N ILE A 284 -18.64 -12.98 -3.74
CA ILE A 284 -19.97 -13.64 -3.82
C ILE A 284 -19.81 -15.07 -4.32
N LYS A 285 -19.15 -15.27 -5.46
CA LYS A 285 -18.96 -16.60 -6.07
C LYS A 285 -18.19 -17.57 -5.15
N ARG A 286 -17.27 -17.06 -4.32
CA ARG A 286 -16.54 -17.87 -3.32
C ARG A 286 -17.36 -18.22 -2.08
N ASN A 287 -18.47 -17.53 -1.80
CA ASN A 287 -19.23 -17.63 -0.54
C ASN A 287 -20.75 -17.80 -0.78
N GLU A 288 -21.17 -18.26 -1.96
CA GLU A 288 -22.57 -18.40 -2.38
C GLU A 288 -23.42 -19.25 -1.41
N ASN A 289 -22.79 -20.22 -0.75
CA ASN A 289 -23.41 -21.10 0.24
C ASN A 289 -23.58 -20.48 1.65
N LEU A 290 -22.97 -19.31 1.91
CA LEU A 290 -23.03 -18.59 3.19
C LEU A 290 -23.75 -17.24 3.07
N LEU A 291 -23.72 -16.62 1.89
CA LEU A 291 -24.40 -15.36 1.62
C LEU A 291 -25.89 -15.59 1.35
N ILE A 292 -26.71 -14.59 1.68
CA ILE A 292 -28.14 -14.63 1.39
C ILE A 292 -28.33 -14.41 -0.11
N ASN A 293 -28.87 -15.42 -0.80
CA ASN A 293 -29.35 -15.26 -2.17
C ASN A 293 -30.50 -14.23 -2.19
N PRO A 294 -30.37 -13.09 -2.91
CA PRO A 294 -31.40 -12.04 -2.94
C PRO A 294 -32.68 -12.46 -3.69
N ASP A 295 -32.58 -13.44 -4.59
CA ASP A 295 -33.71 -13.99 -5.35
C ASP A 295 -34.45 -15.10 -4.57
N ALA A 296 -33.96 -15.50 -3.39
CA ALA A 296 -34.65 -16.46 -2.54
C ALA A 296 -35.91 -15.81 -1.92
N PRO A 297 -37.10 -16.44 -2.05
CA PRO A 297 -38.34 -15.86 -1.54
C PRO A 297 -38.30 -15.76 0.00
N ALA A 298 -38.85 -14.65 0.51
CA ALA A 298 -39.03 -14.47 1.95
C ALA A 298 -39.82 -15.64 2.57
N ARG A 299 -39.39 -16.10 3.75
CA ARG A 299 -40.08 -17.20 4.44
C ARG A 299 -41.49 -16.76 4.85
N SER A 300 -42.49 -17.47 4.32
CA SER A 300 -43.90 -17.30 4.66
C SER A 300 -44.39 -18.49 5.47
N MET A 301 -45.29 -18.25 6.43
CA MET A 301 -45.97 -19.31 7.20
C MET A 301 -46.75 -20.29 6.30
N SER A 302 -47.25 -19.81 5.15
CA SER A 302 -47.91 -20.67 4.14
C SER A 302 -47.01 -21.80 3.62
N ASN A 303 -45.70 -21.64 3.75
CA ASN A 303 -44.69 -22.56 3.22
C ASN A 303 -44.03 -23.39 4.35
N ILE A 304 -44.55 -23.29 5.58
CA ILE A 304 -44.07 -24.04 6.75
C ILE A 304 -45.06 -25.17 7.06
N THR A 305 -44.61 -26.40 6.86
CA THR A 305 -45.33 -27.61 7.27
C THR A 305 -44.75 -28.21 8.53
N PHE A 306 -45.58 -28.69 9.45
CA PHE A 306 -45.13 -29.40 10.66
C PHE A 306 -45.91 -30.71 10.90
N PRO A 307 -45.33 -31.70 11.60
CA PRO A 307 -46.02 -32.96 11.90
C PRO A 307 -47.37 -32.73 12.58
N ASN A 308 -48.38 -33.50 12.17
CA ASN A 308 -49.76 -33.45 12.68
C ASN A 308 -50.56 -32.15 12.41
N GLN A 309 -50.03 -31.16 11.66
CA GLN A 309 -50.73 -29.92 11.32
C GLN A 309 -52.17 -30.13 10.79
N GLY A 310 -52.35 -31.07 9.86
CA GLY A 310 -53.65 -31.40 9.26
C GLY A 310 -54.45 -32.51 9.97
N HIS A 311 -54.05 -32.95 11.17
CA HIS A 311 -54.68 -34.06 11.89
C HIS A 311 -56.15 -33.77 12.24
N ARG A 312 -57.01 -34.79 12.30
CA ARG A 312 -58.46 -34.57 12.53
C ARG A 312 -58.75 -33.82 13.83
N ALA A 313 -57.95 -34.03 14.88
CA ALA A 313 -58.15 -33.38 16.18
C ALA A 313 -57.71 -31.90 16.24
N THR A 314 -56.95 -31.38 15.25
CA THR A 314 -56.58 -29.96 15.19
C THR A 314 -57.59 -29.10 14.43
N LYS A 315 -58.62 -29.72 13.83
CA LYS A 315 -59.70 -29.03 13.11
C LYS A 315 -60.94 -28.93 14.03
N PRO A 316 -61.48 -27.74 14.31
CA PRO A 316 -62.70 -27.62 15.10
C PRO A 316 -63.93 -28.20 14.38
N LEU A 317 -64.93 -28.62 15.15
CA LEU A 317 -66.25 -29.03 14.67
C LEU A 317 -67.11 -27.82 14.27
N ILE A 318 -66.92 -26.71 14.99
CA ILE A 318 -67.42 -25.37 14.66
C ILE A 318 -66.52 -24.33 15.35
N GLU A 319 -66.29 -23.21 14.66
CA GLU A 319 -65.56 -22.07 15.19
C GLU A 319 -66.16 -20.75 14.68
N GLY A 320 -65.90 -19.64 15.36
CA GLY A 320 -66.48 -18.34 15.04
C GLY A 320 -66.64 -17.42 16.25
N SER A 321 -67.12 -16.20 16.05
CA SER A 321 -67.37 -15.27 17.15
C SER A 321 -68.75 -15.46 17.77
N LEU A 322 -68.80 -15.46 19.11
CA LEU A 322 -70.04 -15.40 19.90
C LEU A 322 -69.93 -14.28 20.94
N GLU A 323 -71.08 -13.87 21.44
CA GLU A 323 -71.24 -12.89 22.53
C GLU A 323 -71.59 -13.62 23.83
N ARG A 324 -70.71 -13.60 24.84
CA ARG A 324 -70.99 -14.17 26.17
C ARG A 324 -71.39 -13.08 27.16
N LYS A 325 -72.46 -13.33 27.93
CA LYS A 325 -72.91 -12.39 28.99
C LYS A 325 -71.87 -12.30 30.12
N SER A 326 -71.33 -11.10 30.34
CA SER A 326 -70.35 -10.84 31.39
C SER A 326 -70.98 -10.91 32.78
N HIS A 327 -70.25 -11.50 33.73
CA HIS A 327 -70.58 -11.50 35.16
C HIS A 327 -69.53 -10.68 35.93
N GLY A 328 -69.38 -9.42 35.52
CA GLY A 328 -68.47 -8.47 36.17
C GLY A 328 -69.05 -7.92 37.48
N ILE A 329 -68.22 -7.84 38.52
CA ILE A 329 -68.59 -7.17 39.78
C ILE A 329 -68.51 -5.66 39.54
N GLY A 330 -69.65 -5.05 39.21
CA GLY A 330 -69.82 -3.60 39.07
C GLY A 330 -70.20 -3.13 37.66
N ALA A 331 -71.45 -2.66 37.54
CA ALA A 331 -71.97 -1.69 36.56
C ALA A 331 -71.77 -1.89 35.03
N LEU A 332 -71.04 -2.90 34.54
CA LEU A 332 -70.89 -3.22 33.11
C LEU A 332 -71.32 -4.66 32.78
N THR A 333 -72.57 -4.97 33.12
CA THR A 333 -73.26 -6.19 32.65
C THR A 333 -73.66 -6.03 31.19
N GLY A 334 -72.93 -6.68 30.30
CA GLY A 334 -73.18 -6.66 28.85
C GLY A 334 -72.76 -7.98 28.21
N TYR A 335 -72.84 -8.07 26.88
CA TYR A 335 -72.21 -9.18 26.16
C TYR A 335 -70.79 -8.78 25.75
N LYS A 336 -69.81 -9.65 26.00
CA LYS A 336 -68.45 -9.55 25.48
C LYS A 336 -68.33 -10.48 24.27
N THR A 337 -67.89 -9.98 23.13
CA THR A 337 -67.51 -10.83 22.00
C THR A 337 -66.21 -11.58 22.30
N GLY A 338 -66.19 -12.87 22.03
CA GLY A 338 -64.99 -13.71 22.02
C GLY A 338 -64.96 -14.57 20.76
N TYR A 339 -63.80 -15.13 20.43
CA TYR A 339 -63.69 -16.18 19.42
C TYR A 339 -63.86 -17.54 20.09
N TYR A 340 -64.67 -18.43 19.53
CA TYR A 340 -64.95 -19.73 20.10
C TYR A 340 -64.57 -20.83 19.12
N ALA A 341 -64.09 -21.94 19.65
CA ALA A 341 -63.79 -23.15 18.88
C ALA A 341 -64.20 -24.39 19.68
N LEU A 342 -65.06 -25.22 19.10
CA LEU A 342 -65.41 -26.53 19.62
C LEU A 342 -64.51 -27.59 18.99
N THR A 343 -63.64 -28.20 19.80
CA THR A 343 -62.70 -29.24 19.35
C THR A 343 -63.35 -30.64 19.29
N PRO A 344 -62.85 -31.54 18.42
CA PRO A 344 -63.23 -32.96 18.43
C PRO A 344 -62.84 -33.73 19.72
N ALA A 345 -62.19 -33.06 20.68
CA ALA A 345 -61.93 -33.58 22.02
C ALA A 345 -63.04 -33.23 23.03
N GLY A 346 -64.15 -32.62 22.58
CA GLY A 346 -65.30 -32.26 23.42
C GLY A 346 -65.14 -30.94 24.19
N TYR A 347 -64.10 -30.14 23.91
CA TYR A 347 -63.89 -28.84 24.57
C TYR A 347 -64.37 -27.68 23.69
N LEU A 348 -65.25 -26.85 24.23
CA LEU A 348 -65.56 -25.51 23.73
C LEU A 348 -64.63 -24.50 24.41
N HIS A 349 -63.68 -23.95 23.66
CA HIS A 349 -62.76 -22.92 24.13
C HIS A 349 -63.26 -21.52 23.76
N GLU A 350 -62.96 -20.52 24.60
CA GLU A 350 -63.03 -19.09 24.29
C GLU A 350 -61.61 -18.53 24.17
N PHE A 351 -61.34 -17.82 23.08
CA PHE A 351 -60.14 -17.01 22.88
C PHE A 351 -60.55 -15.54 22.76
N LYS A 352 -59.61 -14.64 23.05
CA LYS A 352 -59.83 -13.19 22.96
C LYS A 352 -60.07 -12.71 21.52
N ASP A 353 -59.30 -13.27 20.60
CA ASP A 353 -59.28 -12.98 19.17
C ASP A 353 -58.81 -14.24 18.42
N ASN A 354 -58.84 -14.22 17.08
CA ASN A 354 -58.39 -15.33 16.22
C ASN A 354 -57.08 -14.91 15.50
N ASN A 355 -56.00 -14.75 16.26
CA ASN A 355 -54.73 -14.22 15.76
C ASN A 355 -53.50 -14.88 16.41
N ASP A 356 -53.26 -16.14 16.02
CA ASP A 356 -52.12 -16.96 16.44
C ASP A 356 -50.73 -16.34 16.17
N PHE A 357 -50.65 -15.27 15.38
CA PHE A 357 -49.38 -14.66 14.96
C PHE A 357 -48.92 -13.48 15.83
N GLN A 358 -49.83 -12.84 16.58
CA GLN A 358 -49.49 -11.69 17.42
C GLN A 358 -49.35 -12.05 18.90
N LYS A 359 -49.97 -13.14 19.36
CA LYS A 359 -49.95 -13.62 20.75
C LYS A 359 -50.16 -15.13 20.76
N ASP A 360 -49.68 -15.80 21.81
CA ASP A 360 -50.03 -17.21 22.04
C ASP A 360 -51.55 -17.37 22.22
N PRO A 361 -52.21 -18.30 21.51
CA PRO A 361 -53.64 -18.54 21.64
C PRO A 361 -53.94 -19.29 22.96
N ILE A 362 -54.13 -18.53 24.04
CA ILE A 362 -54.49 -19.02 25.38
C ILE A 362 -56.00 -18.87 25.59
N PRO A 363 -56.74 -19.95 25.95
CA PRO A 363 -58.17 -19.85 26.24
C PRO A 363 -58.48 -19.02 27.49
N GLU A 364 -59.41 -18.05 27.38
CA GLU A 364 -59.99 -17.28 28.51
C GLU A 364 -61.10 -18.05 29.26
N LEU A 365 -61.69 -19.08 28.62
CA LEU A 365 -62.70 -20.00 29.15
C LEU A 365 -62.55 -21.33 28.40
N SER A 366 -62.83 -22.46 29.03
CA SER A 366 -62.84 -23.77 28.39
C SER A 366 -63.88 -24.68 29.06
N LEU A 367 -64.85 -25.16 28.28
CA LEU A 367 -65.95 -26.01 28.77
C LEU A 367 -65.84 -27.40 28.15
N TYR A 368 -65.68 -28.43 28.99
CA TYR A 368 -65.74 -29.82 28.55
C TYR A 368 -67.22 -30.23 28.44
N LEU A 369 -67.73 -30.28 27.21
CA LEU A 369 -69.16 -30.43 26.91
C LEU A 369 -69.79 -31.74 27.42
N PRO A 370 -69.10 -32.90 27.49
CA PRO A 370 -69.67 -34.12 28.07
C PRO A 370 -70.13 -33.95 29.53
N ASP A 371 -69.48 -33.07 30.30
CA ASP A 371 -69.85 -32.74 31.69
C ASP A 371 -70.85 -31.57 31.81
N CYS A 372 -71.22 -30.93 30.69
CA CYS A 372 -72.11 -29.78 30.66
C CYS A 372 -73.59 -30.18 30.46
N SER A 373 -74.50 -29.28 30.85
CA SER A 373 -75.93 -29.35 30.53
C SER A 373 -76.27 -28.20 29.58
N ILE A 374 -76.90 -28.50 28.45
CA ILE A 374 -77.22 -27.52 27.41
C ILE A 374 -78.69 -27.13 27.54
N GLY A 375 -78.96 -25.83 27.67
CA GLY A 375 -80.31 -25.27 27.65
C GLY A 375 -80.71 -24.83 26.25
N GLY A 376 -82.02 -24.80 25.97
CA GLY A 376 -82.57 -24.51 24.65
C GLY A 376 -82.21 -23.14 24.06
N VAL A 377 -82.50 -22.99 22.77
CA VAL A 377 -82.28 -21.77 21.99
C VAL A 377 -83.47 -20.82 22.13
N ASP A 378 -83.19 -19.57 22.52
CA ASP A 378 -84.12 -18.45 22.58
C ASP A 378 -83.71 -17.38 21.55
N GLY A 379 -84.30 -17.44 20.36
CA GLY A 379 -83.98 -16.55 19.25
C GLY A 379 -82.51 -16.64 18.82
N VAL A 380 -81.70 -15.66 19.22
CA VAL A 380 -80.24 -15.60 18.97
C VAL A 380 -79.39 -16.14 20.13
N LYS A 381 -80.01 -16.61 21.23
CA LYS A 381 -79.33 -16.95 22.49
C LYS A 381 -79.44 -18.42 22.81
N PHE A 382 -78.47 -18.95 23.55
CA PHE A 382 -78.53 -20.29 24.15
C PHE A 382 -77.73 -20.34 25.46
N HIS A 383 -77.90 -21.41 26.23
CA HIS A 383 -77.29 -21.55 27.55
C HIS A 383 -76.45 -22.82 27.62
N VAL A 384 -75.22 -22.73 28.15
CA VAL A 384 -74.39 -23.89 28.51
C VAL A 384 -74.06 -23.79 29.99
N LYS A 385 -74.53 -24.76 30.77
CA LYS A 385 -74.21 -24.85 32.20
C LYS A 385 -73.08 -25.85 32.40
N GLY A 386 -71.95 -25.38 32.90
CA GLY A 386 -70.72 -26.18 32.92
C GLY A 386 -69.67 -25.67 33.89
N LYS A 387 -68.66 -26.50 34.08
CA LYS A 387 -67.44 -26.16 34.80
C LYS A 387 -66.42 -25.59 33.80
N ASP A 388 -65.93 -24.39 34.06
CA ASP A 388 -64.72 -23.90 33.38
C ASP A 388 -63.51 -24.72 33.82
N VAL A 389 -62.69 -25.12 32.85
CA VAL A 389 -61.41 -25.81 33.01
C VAL A 389 -60.27 -25.07 32.30
N SER A 390 -60.44 -23.78 32.03
CA SER A 390 -59.37 -22.86 31.63
C SER A 390 -58.33 -22.70 32.75
N GLY A 391 -57.13 -22.29 32.36
CA GLY A 391 -56.00 -22.09 33.27
C GLY A 391 -55.24 -23.37 33.63
N GLY A 392 -53.91 -23.25 33.73
CA GLY A 392 -53.06 -24.32 34.28
C GLY A 392 -53.32 -24.57 35.78
N LYS A 393 -52.68 -25.61 36.33
CA LYS A 393 -52.91 -26.21 37.66
C LYS A 393 -52.78 -25.30 38.91
N LEU A 394 -52.67 -23.98 38.75
CA LEU A 394 -52.47 -23.01 39.84
C LEU A 394 -53.75 -22.24 40.22
N THR A 395 -54.76 -22.16 39.35
CA THR A 395 -56.02 -21.41 39.58
C THR A 395 -57.21 -22.29 40.00
N SER A 396 -57.00 -23.59 40.23
CA SER A 396 -58.06 -24.60 40.37
C SER A 396 -58.84 -24.58 41.71
N LYS A 397 -59.37 -23.43 42.13
CA LYS A 397 -60.14 -23.25 43.37
C LYS A 397 -61.55 -22.71 43.09
N MET A 398 -62.55 -23.42 43.60
CA MET A 398 -63.99 -23.10 43.53
C MET A 398 -64.62 -23.08 42.13
N HIS A 399 -64.44 -24.16 41.37
CA HIS A 399 -65.20 -24.44 40.15
C HIS A 399 -66.67 -24.80 40.45
N LEU A 400 -67.52 -23.82 40.77
CA LEU A 400 -68.98 -24.02 40.73
C LEU A 400 -69.44 -24.16 39.27
N SER A 401 -70.37 -25.09 39.02
CA SER A 401 -71.05 -25.21 37.73
C SER A 401 -71.82 -23.92 37.44
N SER A 402 -71.34 -23.19 36.44
CA SER A 402 -71.77 -21.83 36.11
C SER A 402 -72.53 -21.83 34.79
N GLU A 403 -73.51 -20.94 34.66
CA GLU A 403 -74.39 -20.88 33.51
C GLU A 403 -73.98 -19.77 32.54
N TYR A 404 -73.46 -20.17 31.39
CA TYR A 404 -72.96 -19.29 30.36
C TYR A 404 -74.05 -19.06 29.32
N GLN A 405 -74.64 -17.87 29.33
CA GLN A 405 -75.52 -17.42 28.27
C GLN A 405 -74.67 -16.87 27.10
N PHE A 406 -74.78 -17.54 25.96
CA PHE A 406 -74.20 -17.13 24.69
C PHE A 406 -75.26 -16.47 23.80
N LYS A 407 -74.80 -15.62 22.90
CA LYS A 407 -75.56 -14.96 21.83
C LYS A 407 -74.77 -15.09 20.53
N ALA A 408 -75.41 -15.56 19.47
CA ALA A 408 -74.86 -15.58 18.12
C ALA A 408 -75.33 -14.35 17.32
N HIS A 409 -74.85 -14.23 16.08
CA HIS A 409 -75.20 -13.09 15.20
C HIS A 409 -76.62 -13.23 14.63
N THR A 410 -77.01 -14.44 14.23
CA THR A 410 -78.36 -14.77 13.74
C THR A 410 -78.99 -15.94 14.52
N PRO A 411 -80.32 -16.14 14.42
CA PRO A 411 -80.98 -17.33 14.99
C PRO A 411 -80.51 -18.64 14.36
N ALA A 412 -80.12 -18.62 13.08
CA ALA A 412 -79.57 -19.78 12.40
C ALA A 412 -78.21 -20.18 12.97
N ASP A 413 -77.32 -19.20 13.22
CA ASP A 413 -76.05 -19.44 13.90
C ASP A 413 -76.27 -20.02 15.30
N ALA A 414 -77.23 -19.46 16.06
CA ALA A 414 -77.55 -19.93 17.41
C ALA A 414 -78.03 -21.39 17.41
N GLN A 415 -78.87 -21.77 16.44
CA GLN A 415 -79.31 -23.15 16.24
C GLN A 415 -78.17 -24.07 15.79
N GLN A 416 -77.29 -23.62 14.88
CA GLN A 416 -76.13 -24.40 14.41
C GLN A 416 -75.13 -24.66 15.55
N TRP A 417 -74.74 -23.61 16.28
CA TRP A 417 -73.88 -23.73 17.46
C TRP A 417 -74.49 -24.65 18.51
N HIS A 418 -75.76 -24.43 18.87
CA HIS A 418 -76.47 -25.28 19.83
C HIS A 418 -76.52 -26.74 19.39
N SER A 419 -76.89 -27.03 18.13
CA SER A 419 -76.97 -28.41 17.62
C SER A 419 -75.62 -29.13 17.66
N ILE A 420 -74.53 -28.46 17.29
CA ILE A 420 -73.19 -29.08 17.29
C ILE A 420 -72.67 -29.23 18.72
N ILE A 421 -72.90 -28.25 19.61
CA ILE A 421 -72.60 -28.35 21.05
C ILE A 421 -73.37 -29.51 21.69
N MET A 422 -74.68 -29.63 21.40
CA MET A 422 -75.55 -30.70 21.93
C MET A 422 -75.11 -32.09 21.44
N SER A 423 -74.55 -32.20 20.23
CA SER A 423 -73.96 -33.47 19.73
C SER A 423 -72.76 -33.97 20.54
N GLN A 424 -72.14 -33.11 21.35
CA GLN A 424 -70.98 -33.41 22.20
C GLN A 424 -71.35 -33.39 23.71
N ALA A 425 -72.62 -33.18 24.06
CA ALA A 425 -73.05 -33.06 25.45
C ALA A 425 -73.52 -34.41 26.02
N GLY A 426 -73.10 -34.74 27.26
CA GLY A 426 -73.37 -36.04 27.86
C GLY A 426 -74.77 -36.19 28.48
N LYS A 427 -75.51 -35.08 28.66
CA LYS A 427 -76.82 -35.06 29.34
C LYS A 427 -77.75 -34.01 28.71
N THR A 428 -78.85 -34.48 28.12
CA THR A 428 -79.97 -33.64 27.68
C THR A 428 -80.96 -33.44 28.81
N THR A 429 -81.41 -32.20 29.05
CA THR A 429 -82.40 -31.88 30.10
C THR A 429 -83.43 -30.86 29.62
N ASP A 430 -84.34 -31.29 28.74
CA ASP A 430 -85.60 -30.58 28.52
C ASP A 430 -86.47 -30.73 29.79
N SER A 431 -86.78 -29.63 30.47
CA SER A 431 -87.70 -29.67 31.61
C SER A 431 -88.44 -28.35 31.83
N VAL A 432 -89.76 -28.46 32.04
CA VAL A 432 -90.66 -27.42 32.54
C VAL A 432 -91.20 -27.93 33.88
N PRO A 433 -91.26 -27.12 34.96
CA PRO A 433 -91.29 -27.66 36.32
C PRO A 433 -92.68 -28.00 36.85
N ALA A 434 -92.78 -29.14 37.55
CA ALA A 434 -93.84 -29.45 38.51
C ALA A 434 -93.30 -30.32 39.66
N SER A 435 -93.92 -30.22 40.83
CA SER A 435 -93.64 -30.97 42.08
C SER A 435 -94.99 -31.18 42.81
N PRO A 436 -95.08 -31.77 44.03
CA PRO A 436 -94.09 -32.46 44.87
C PRO A 436 -94.59 -33.83 45.42
N ILE A 437 -93.86 -34.48 46.35
CA ILE A 437 -94.30 -34.98 47.69
C ILE A 437 -93.34 -36.04 48.30
N GLU A 438 -93.33 -36.08 49.64
CA GLU A 438 -92.64 -36.92 50.66
C GLU A 438 -92.53 -38.46 50.38
N ARG A 439 -91.74 -39.34 51.07
CA ARG A 439 -91.45 -39.50 52.53
C ARG A 439 -90.15 -40.27 52.91
N LYS A 440 -89.40 -39.69 53.86
CA LYS A 440 -88.76 -40.18 55.13
C LYS A 440 -88.46 -41.69 55.42
N VAL A 441 -87.40 -41.90 56.24
CA VAL A 441 -86.96 -43.11 57.02
C VAL A 441 -86.10 -44.13 56.25
N GLY A 442 -85.00 -44.73 56.77
CA GLY A 442 -84.22 -44.48 58.01
C GLY A 442 -83.30 -45.65 58.45
N GLY A 443 -82.22 -45.38 59.22
CA GLY A 443 -81.25 -46.36 59.78
C GLY A 443 -80.05 -46.72 58.86
N GLY A 444 -78.91 -47.25 59.33
CA GLY A 444 -78.40 -47.42 60.70
C GLY A 444 -77.22 -48.43 60.82
N GLY A 445 -76.12 -48.07 61.53
CA GLY A 445 -74.90 -48.90 61.78
C GLY A 445 -73.65 -48.39 61.03
N VAL A 446 -72.48 -48.07 61.63
CA VAL A 446 -71.44 -48.82 62.41
C VAL A 446 -70.72 -49.92 61.60
N ALA A 447 -69.39 -50.10 61.64
CA ALA A 447 -68.29 -49.59 62.49
C ALA A 447 -67.05 -49.18 61.63
N ALA A 448 -66.15 -48.27 62.03
CA ALA A 448 -64.91 -48.46 62.84
C ALA A 448 -64.13 -49.77 62.55
N THR A 449 -62.80 -49.81 62.41
CA THR A 449 -61.71 -48.80 62.69
C THR A 449 -60.59 -48.94 61.61
N LEU A 450 -59.33 -48.48 61.65
CA LEU A 450 -58.39 -47.92 62.66
C LEU A 450 -57.35 -46.97 61.98
N GLU A 451 -56.33 -46.55 62.73
CA GLU A 451 -55.15 -45.72 62.39
C GLU A 451 -53.86 -46.43 62.93
N PRO A 452 -52.59 -45.90 62.91
CA PRO A 452 -52.02 -44.57 62.57
C PRO A 452 -50.97 -44.63 61.42
N GLY A 453 -50.21 -43.61 60.96
CA GLY A 453 -49.53 -42.45 61.56
C GLY A 453 -48.05 -42.79 61.87
N SER A 454 -47.03 -41.92 61.74
CA SER A 454 -46.95 -40.47 61.46
C SER A 454 -45.52 -40.03 61.05
N THR A 455 -45.32 -38.78 60.57
CA THR A 455 -44.03 -38.03 60.40
C THR A 455 -42.94 -38.62 59.45
N GLY A 456 -42.07 -37.83 58.79
CA GLY A 456 -41.97 -36.37 58.64
C GLY A 456 -40.69 -35.90 57.91
N THR A 457 -40.70 -34.66 57.38
CA THR A 457 -39.54 -33.79 57.02
C THR A 457 -38.44 -34.22 56.01
N ASN A 458 -38.55 -33.66 54.78
CA ASN A 458 -37.68 -32.62 54.18
C ASN A 458 -36.28 -32.94 53.56
N VAL A 459 -35.78 -31.95 52.78
CA VAL A 459 -34.39 -31.69 52.25
C VAL A 459 -33.94 -32.28 50.88
N GLN A 460 -34.03 -31.40 49.86
CA GLN A 460 -33.07 -31.00 48.79
C GLN A 460 -32.06 -31.95 48.06
N GLN A 461 -31.89 -31.60 46.78
CA GLN A 461 -30.65 -31.56 45.96
C GLN A 461 -30.03 -32.82 45.30
N GLN A 462 -30.31 -32.95 43.99
CA GLN A 462 -29.35 -32.70 42.89
C GLN A 462 -28.01 -33.47 42.88
N GLN A 463 -27.80 -34.31 41.84
CA GLN A 463 -26.52 -34.97 41.57
C GLN A 463 -26.20 -35.02 40.05
N GLN A 464 -24.91 -34.94 39.71
CA GLN A 464 -24.37 -35.24 38.38
C GLN A 464 -23.54 -36.53 38.41
N SER A 465 -23.56 -37.28 37.29
CA SER A 465 -22.59 -38.32 36.92
C SER A 465 -22.45 -38.26 35.39
N ILE A 466 -21.27 -38.21 34.76
CA ILE A 466 -19.99 -38.95 34.87
C ILE A 466 -19.99 -40.24 34.02
N SER A 467 -18.94 -40.27 33.17
CA SER A 467 -18.58 -41.13 32.04
C SER A 467 -18.36 -42.64 32.28
N GLY A 468 -18.39 -43.39 31.17
CA GLY A 468 -17.64 -44.64 30.90
C GLY A 468 -17.63 -44.92 29.38
N THR A 469 -16.54 -45.23 28.64
CA THR A 469 -15.50 -46.29 28.70
C THR A 469 -16.03 -47.71 28.44
N GLY A 470 -15.49 -48.58 27.57
CA GLY A 470 -14.37 -48.52 26.59
C GLY A 470 -14.75 -49.33 25.31
N ALA A 471 -13.88 -49.94 24.48
CA ALA A 471 -12.43 -50.20 24.49
C ALA A 471 -11.97 -50.57 23.03
N THR A 472 -10.84 -50.07 22.48
CA THR A 472 -9.49 -50.68 22.29
C THR A 472 -9.37 -51.76 21.15
N PRO A 473 -8.17 -52.30 20.76
CA PRO A 473 -7.32 -51.71 19.70
C PRO A 473 -6.72 -52.76 18.70
N THR A 474 -5.73 -52.39 17.84
CA THR A 474 -4.50 -53.19 17.49
C THR A 474 -3.61 -52.51 16.39
N SER A 475 -2.27 -52.55 16.57
CA SER A 475 -1.12 -52.31 15.64
C SER A 475 -1.04 -51.04 14.74
N ALA A 476 0.09 -50.31 14.54
CA ALA A 476 1.56 -50.58 14.48
C ALA A 476 2.09 -50.96 13.07
N ALA A 477 3.24 -50.49 12.54
CA ALA A 477 4.22 -49.48 13.01
C ALA A 477 5.09 -48.87 11.86
N ALA A 478 5.97 -47.93 12.25
CA ALA A 478 6.83 -47.01 11.47
C ALA A 478 7.96 -47.60 10.58
N GLY A 479 8.61 -46.73 9.79
CA GLY A 479 9.89 -46.97 9.07
C GLY A 479 10.47 -45.67 8.45
N GLU A 480 11.80 -45.56 8.33
CA GLU A 480 12.52 -44.36 7.84
C GLU A 480 13.52 -44.64 6.67
N LYS A 481 13.96 -43.54 6.01
CA LYS A 481 15.32 -43.26 5.47
C LYS A 481 15.79 -43.75 4.07
N MET A 482 16.62 -42.85 3.49
CA MET A 482 17.87 -43.05 2.72
C MET A 482 17.95 -42.92 1.17
N MET A 483 18.75 -41.92 0.77
CA MET A 483 19.81 -41.87 -0.27
C MET A 483 19.52 -41.85 -1.79
N SER A 484 20.32 -41.02 -2.49
CA SER A 484 20.58 -40.91 -3.94
C SER A 484 21.81 -41.80 -4.34
N PRO A 485 22.48 -41.70 -5.53
CA PRO A 485 22.24 -40.91 -6.75
C PRO A 485 22.40 -41.68 -8.10
N THR A 486 22.38 -40.99 -9.24
CA THR A 486 23.04 -41.43 -10.50
C THR A 486 23.44 -40.21 -11.35
N GLU A 487 24.55 -40.31 -12.09
CA GLU A 487 25.12 -39.27 -12.96
C GLU A 487 24.75 -39.49 -14.45
N ASN A 488 24.93 -38.46 -15.30
CA ASN A 488 25.36 -38.68 -16.69
C ASN A 488 26.12 -37.46 -17.25
N THR A 489 26.94 -37.66 -18.29
CA THR A 489 27.90 -36.70 -18.86
C THR A 489 27.56 -36.29 -20.30
N GLY A 490 28.07 -35.15 -20.80
CA GLY A 490 27.85 -34.74 -22.19
C GLY A 490 28.53 -33.44 -22.65
N TYR A 491 29.60 -33.56 -23.45
CA TYR A 491 30.27 -32.48 -24.20
C TYR A 491 30.24 -32.81 -25.72
N ILE A 492 30.56 -31.95 -26.70
CA ILE A 492 31.15 -30.59 -26.69
C ILE A 492 30.54 -29.74 -27.86
N GLN A 493 30.74 -28.41 -27.82
CA GLN A 493 31.10 -27.53 -28.97
C GLN A 493 30.05 -26.75 -29.82
N ASN A 494 30.09 -25.43 -29.59
CA ASN A 494 30.04 -24.31 -30.54
C ASN A 494 30.46 -24.59 -32.01
N THR A 495 29.71 -24.10 -33.00
CA THR A 495 30.25 -23.72 -34.33
C THR A 495 29.44 -22.63 -35.06
N SER A 496 30.16 -21.79 -35.79
CA SER A 496 29.77 -20.84 -36.84
C SER A 496 31.08 -20.39 -37.53
N PRO A 497 31.12 -19.76 -38.72
CA PRO A 497 30.00 -19.22 -39.53
C PRO A 497 30.01 -19.72 -41.00
N GLN A 498 29.10 -19.19 -41.84
CA GLN A 498 29.42 -19.02 -43.27
C GLN A 498 28.70 -17.79 -43.88
N GLN A 499 29.37 -17.14 -44.83
CA GLN A 499 28.88 -15.98 -45.58
C GLN A 499 28.19 -16.42 -46.88
N SER A 500 27.31 -15.56 -47.42
CA SER A 500 27.13 -15.43 -48.87
C SER A 500 26.84 -13.97 -49.23
N ALA A 501 27.19 -13.56 -50.45
CA ALA A 501 27.00 -12.20 -50.95
C ALA A 501 26.37 -12.24 -52.35
N GLY A 502 25.54 -11.25 -52.66
CA GLY A 502 24.90 -11.05 -53.95
C GLY A 502 24.48 -9.59 -54.09
N ALA A 503 24.55 -9.03 -55.30
CA ALA A 503 24.49 -7.59 -55.53
C ALA A 503 23.66 -7.23 -56.78
N THR A 504 23.58 -5.92 -57.06
CA THR A 504 22.97 -5.24 -58.22
C THR A 504 21.45 -5.02 -58.22
N GLY A 505 21.05 -3.80 -58.60
CA GLY A 505 19.72 -3.41 -59.08
C GLY A 505 19.78 -3.12 -60.59
N PRO A 506 19.14 -2.06 -61.15
CA PRO A 506 18.38 -0.97 -60.50
C PRO A 506 17.03 -0.61 -61.18
N GLY A 507 16.34 0.43 -60.70
CA GLY A 507 15.69 1.41 -61.59
C GLY A 507 14.17 1.63 -61.46
N SER A 508 13.78 2.81 -60.94
CA SER A 508 12.71 3.67 -61.47
C SER A 508 12.71 5.03 -60.76
N HIS A 509 12.29 6.09 -61.44
CA HIS A 509 12.29 7.48 -60.94
C HIS A 509 10.89 7.92 -60.48
N PHE A 510 10.84 8.94 -59.60
CA PHE A 510 10.11 10.19 -59.91
C PHE A 510 10.69 11.38 -59.12
N TYR A 511 10.38 12.61 -59.56
CA TYR A 511 11.02 13.87 -59.13
C TYR A 511 10.28 14.61 -57.99
N GLY A 512 10.99 15.51 -57.30
CA GLY A 512 10.39 16.44 -56.31
C GLY A 512 11.39 17.36 -55.59
N THR A 513 11.95 18.35 -56.28
CA THR A 513 12.81 19.41 -55.69
C THR A 513 11.98 20.60 -55.18
N PRO A 514 12.39 21.29 -54.09
CA PRO A 514 11.67 22.46 -53.58
C PRO A 514 12.06 23.76 -54.32
N ALA A 515 11.19 24.77 -54.23
CA ALA A 515 11.46 26.13 -54.73
C ALA A 515 11.29 27.15 -53.60
N THR A 516 12.25 28.07 -53.49
CA THR A 516 12.16 29.31 -52.70
C THR A 516 11.52 30.42 -53.55
N ASN A 517 10.91 31.41 -52.87
CA ASN A 517 10.97 32.85 -53.21
C ASN A 517 10.27 33.63 -52.07
N GLU A 518 10.96 34.55 -51.39
CA GLU A 518 11.18 35.97 -51.72
C GLU A 518 10.05 36.89 -51.18
N MET A 519 10.43 38.10 -50.77
CA MET A 519 9.55 39.10 -50.15
C MET A 519 9.31 40.25 -51.13
N GLU A 520 8.10 40.80 -51.16
CA GLU A 520 7.90 42.13 -51.75
C GLU A 520 6.84 42.96 -50.99
N GLU A 521 6.87 44.26 -51.26
CA GLU A 521 6.53 45.40 -50.42
C GLU A 521 5.12 45.49 -49.79
N ARG A 522 5.04 46.25 -48.68
CA ARG A 522 3.83 47.00 -48.30
C ARG A 522 4.10 48.50 -48.41
N LYS A 523 3.19 49.21 -49.09
CA LYS A 523 3.23 50.67 -49.29
C LYS A 523 3.01 51.43 -47.97
N TYR A 524 3.75 52.51 -47.76
CA TYR A 524 3.24 53.87 -48.02
C TYR A 524 4.38 54.87 -48.22
#